data_AF-A0A7G5E237-F1
#
_entry.id   AF-A0A7G5E237-F1
#
_cell.length_a   1.000
_cell.length_b   1.000
_cell.length_c   1.000
_cell.angle_alpha   90.00
_cell.angle_beta   90.00
_cell.angle_gamma   90.00
#
_symmetry.space_group_name_H-M   'P 1'
#
loop_
_entity.id
_entity.type
_entity.pdbx_description
1 polymer ?
#
loop_
_entity_poly.entity_id
_entity_poly.type
_entity_poly.pdbx_seq_one_letter_code
_entity_poly.pdbx_strand_id
1 'polypeptide(L)'
;MTNELFEFEILKASRTRLLQLIETVDNNILFKIPESFNNNIVWQIGHCITSQQRHMYMRSGLPMHISQDFMETFKIGTAPHTWKNTPDLDEIKHLLLYTVNQLSKDLASGIFVEYQPFSLPIGFSINDHIQALQAANFHEAEHSGIILTYLKLLRQ
;
A
#
# COMPACT_ATOMS: atom_id res chain seq x y z
N MET A 1 -9.24 20.30 12.57
CA MET A 1 -8.40 19.27 11.94
C MET A 1 -8.15 19.75 10.51
N THR A 2 -6.91 19.85 10.06
CA THR A 2 -6.63 20.12 8.63
C THR A 2 -7.07 18.90 7.81
N ASN A 3 -7.43 19.09 6.53
CA ASN A 3 -7.82 17.97 5.67
C ASN A 3 -6.71 16.91 5.58
N GLU A 4 -5.46 17.34 5.49
CA GLU A 4 -4.28 16.45 5.46
C GLU A 4 -4.18 15.51 6.68
N LEU A 5 -4.38 16.04 7.90
CA LEU A 5 -4.30 15.22 9.11
C LEU A 5 -5.40 14.15 9.13
N PHE A 6 -6.60 14.49 8.67
CA PHE A 6 -7.70 13.53 8.59
C PHE A 6 -7.42 12.43 7.56
N GLU A 7 -6.91 12.78 6.39
CA GLU A 7 -6.52 11.80 5.36
C GLU A 7 -5.42 10.85 5.88
N PHE A 8 -4.45 11.38 6.62
CA PHE A 8 -3.43 10.57 7.28
C PHE A 8 -4.02 9.58 8.30
N GLU A 9 -4.97 10.02 9.13
CA GLU A 9 -5.60 9.14 10.13
C GLU A 9 -6.40 8.01 9.46
N ILE A 10 -7.05 8.26 8.32
CA ILE A 10 -7.69 7.22 7.51
C ILE A 10 -6.66 6.19 7.05
N LEU A 11 -5.55 6.65 6.48
CA LEU A 11 -4.47 5.80 6.00
C LEU A 11 -3.94 4.90 7.13
N LYS A 12 -3.65 5.50 8.29
CA LYS A 12 -3.16 4.80 9.48
C LYS A 12 -4.15 3.76 10.01
N ALA A 13 -5.44 4.09 10.04
CA ALA A 13 -6.49 3.16 10.43
C ALA A 13 -6.58 1.97 9.45
N SER A 14 -6.49 2.24 8.15
CA SER A 14 -6.44 1.20 7.11
C SER A 14 -5.22 0.28 7.29
N ARG A 15 -4.02 0.83 7.48
CA ARG A 15 -2.79 0.04 7.73
C ARG A 15 -2.87 -0.83 8.97
N THR A 16 -3.44 -0.29 10.05
CA THR A 16 -3.68 -1.05 11.29
C THR A 16 -4.64 -2.21 11.06
N ARG A 17 -5.70 -1.99 10.28
CA ARG A 17 -6.66 -3.05 9.92
C ARG A 17 -6.01 -4.13 9.05
N LEU A 18 -5.18 -3.75 8.07
CA LEU A 18 -4.45 -4.71 7.23
C LEU A 18 -3.44 -5.53 8.05
N LEU A 19 -2.79 -4.92 9.04
CA LEU A 19 -1.90 -5.63 9.97
C LEU A 19 -2.67 -6.69 10.76
N GLN A 20 -3.77 -6.28 11.41
CA GLN A 20 -4.63 -7.21 12.17
C GLN A 20 -5.13 -8.37 11.29
N LEU A 21 -5.42 -8.10 10.02
CA LEU A 21 -5.82 -9.12 9.07
C LEU A 21 -4.69 -10.13 8.80
N ILE A 22 -3.47 -9.66 8.52
CA ILE A 22 -2.31 -10.56 8.33
C ILE A 22 -2.04 -11.39 9.59
N GLU A 23 -2.21 -10.82 10.78
CA GLU A 23 -1.95 -11.52 12.04
C GLU A 23 -3.00 -12.57 12.39
N THR A 24 -4.22 -12.45 11.86
CA THR A 24 -5.36 -13.32 12.24
C THR A 24 -5.78 -14.31 11.17
N VAL A 25 -5.41 -14.09 9.91
CA VAL A 25 -5.71 -15.00 8.79
C VAL A 25 -4.61 -16.05 8.67
N ASP A 26 -5.00 -17.31 8.49
CA ASP A 26 -4.05 -18.40 8.24
C ASP A 26 -3.17 -18.14 7.00
N ASN A 27 -1.88 -18.47 7.12
CA ASN A 27 -0.90 -18.23 6.05
C ASN A 27 -1.29 -18.92 4.73
N ASN A 28 -1.92 -20.10 4.77
CA ASN A 28 -2.36 -20.77 3.55
C ASN A 28 -3.42 -19.96 2.82
N ILE A 29 -4.28 -19.21 3.54
CA ILE A 29 -5.26 -18.31 2.92
C ILE A 29 -4.57 -17.04 2.40
N LEU A 30 -3.62 -16.46 3.15
CA LEU A 30 -2.91 -15.25 2.73
C LEU A 30 -2.19 -15.42 1.39
N PHE A 31 -1.52 -16.56 1.21
CA PHE A 31 -0.73 -16.86 0.02
C PHE A 31 -1.53 -17.49 -1.12
N LYS A 32 -2.75 -17.98 -0.87
CA LYS A 32 -3.59 -18.61 -1.90
C LYS A 32 -4.15 -17.59 -2.88
N ILE A 33 -4.05 -17.92 -4.15
CA ILE A 33 -4.66 -17.17 -5.26
C ILE A 33 -6.08 -17.74 -5.46
N PRO A 34 -7.15 -16.95 -5.33
CA PRO A 34 -8.49 -17.41 -5.65
C PRO A 34 -8.63 -17.69 -7.16
N GLU A 35 -9.54 -18.59 -7.51
CA GLU A 35 -9.79 -18.95 -8.90
C GLU A 35 -10.14 -17.73 -9.77
N SER A 36 -9.62 -17.68 -11.00
CA SER A 36 -9.74 -16.55 -11.93
C SER A 36 -9.00 -15.26 -11.56
N PHE A 37 -8.24 -15.24 -10.45
CA PHE A 37 -7.34 -14.14 -10.12
C PHE A 37 -5.88 -14.53 -10.38
N ASN A 38 -5.01 -13.53 -10.44
CA ASN A 38 -3.58 -13.71 -10.68
C ASN A 38 -2.70 -13.30 -9.49
N ASN A 39 -3.29 -12.81 -8.40
CA ASN A 39 -2.60 -12.38 -7.20
C ASN A 39 -3.33 -12.84 -5.91
N ASN A 40 -2.73 -12.57 -4.75
CA ASN A 40 -3.21 -13.03 -3.44
C ASN A 40 -3.22 -11.88 -2.43
N ILE A 41 -3.69 -12.14 -1.20
CA ILE A 41 -3.82 -11.11 -0.15
C ILE A 41 -2.47 -10.46 0.17
N VAL A 42 -1.39 -11.25 0.22
CA VAL A 42 -0.04 -10.74 0.46
C VAL A 42 0.37 -9.72 -0.60
N TRP A 43 0.10 -10.02 -1.87
CA TRP A 43 0.36 -9.09 -2.97
C TRP A 43 -0.44 -7.80 -2.82
N GLN A 44 -1.74 -7.89 -2.52
CA GLN A 44 -2.62 -6.73 -2.36
C GLN A 44 -2.09 -5.77 -1.27
N ILE A 45 -1.64 -6.32 -0.14
CA ILE A 45 -1.14 -5.53 0.98
C ILE A 45 0.23 -4.91 0.67
N GLY A 46 1.17 -5.69 0.15
CA GLY A 46 2.49 -5.19 -0.25
C GLY A 46 2.37 -4.12 -1.35
N HIS A 47 1.40 -4.27 -2.26
CA HIS A 47 1.13 -3.30 -3.31
C HIS A 47 0.65 -1.97 -2.73
N CYS A 48 -0.24 -1.96 -1.74
CA CYS A 48 -0.64 -0.74 -1.04
C CYS A 48 0.57 0.01 -0.46
N ILE A 49 1.50 -0.68 0.19
CA ILE A 49 2.72 -0.05 0.76
C ILE A 49 3.53 0.57 -0.39
N THR A 50 3.79 -0.21 -1.43
CA THR A 50 4.62 0.19 -2.58
C THR A 50 4.01 1.39 -3.32
N SER A 51 2.70 1.41 -3.55
CA SER A 51 2.02 2.50 -4.26
C SER A 51 2.06 3.80 -3.46
N GLN A 52 1.83 3.77 -2.14
CA GLN A 52 1.96 4.97 -1.31
C GLN A 52 3.40 5.50 -1.32
N GLN A 53 4.40 4.63 -1.19
CA GLN A 53 5.81 5.03 -1.22
C GLN A 53 6.21 5.66 -2.56
N ARG A 54 5.76 5.07 -3.68
CA ARG A 54 6.04 5.61 -5.01
C ARG A 54 5.32 6.93 -5.26
N HIS A 55 4.06 7.05 -4.86
CA HIS A 55 3.26 8.25 -5.15
C HIS A 55 3.59 9.42 -4.25
N MET A 56 3.98 9.20 -2.99
CA MET A 56 4.35 10.29 -2.10
C MET A 56 5.85 10.57 -2.10
N TYR A 57 6.70 9.58 -1.87
CA TYR A 57 8.14 9.81 -1.70
C TYR A 57 8.88 9.95 -3.02
N MET A 58 8.77 8.95 -3.90
CA MET A 58 9.50 8.97 -5.17
C MET A 58 9.07 10.16 -6.05
N ARG A 59 7.78 10.50 -6.10
CA ARG A 59 7.29 11.68 -6.84
C ARG A 59 7.74 13.00 -6.22
N SER A 60 8.02 13.05 -4.92
CA SER A 60 8.63 14.21 -4.28
C SER A 60 10.16 14.26 -4.38
N GLY A 61 10.78 13.32 -5.10
CA GLY A 61 12.25 13.21 -5.15
C GLY A 61 12.88 12.78 -3.83
N LEU A 62 12.08 12.23 -2.91
CA LEU A 62 12.52 11.73 -1.61
C LEU A 62 12.82 10.23 -1.68
N PRO A 63 13.76 9.72 -0.85
CA PRO A 63 13.99 8.30 -0.74
C PRO A 63 12.75 7.60 -0.20
N MET A 64 12.44 6.42 -0.74
CA MET A 64 11.41 5.56 -0.18
C MET A 64 11.92 4.83 1.06
N HIS A 65 11.00 4.51 1.95
CA HIS A 65 11.22 3.76 3.19
C HIS A 65 11.04 2.25 3.01
N ILE A 66 11.17 1.76 1.77
CA ILE A 66 11.10 0.35 1.39
C ILE A 66 12.32 0.01 0.51
N SER A 67 12.73 -1.26 0.55
CA SER A 67 13.85 -1.71 -0.29
C SER A 67 13.47 -1.75 -1.77
N GLN A 68 14.48 -1.73 -2.65
CA GLN A 68 14.27 -1.92 -4.08
C GLN A 68 13.62 -3.28 -4.36
N ASP A 69 14.04 -4.33 -3.66
CA ASP A 69 13.49 -5.68 -3.84
C ASP A 69 12.02 -5.76 -3.41
N PHE A 70 11.64 -5.09 -2.32
CA PHE A 70 10.24 -4.99 -1.89
C PHE A 70 9.40 -4.30 -2.98
N MET A 71 9.87 -3.17 -3.49
CA MET A 71 9.19 -2.45 -4.57
C MET A 71 9.04 -3.31 -5.84
N GLU A 72 10.11 -3.99 -6.26
CA GLU A 72 10.10 -4.86 -7.44
C GLU A 72 9.20 -6.09 -7.27
N THR A 73 8.96 -6.53 -6.03
CA THR A 73 8.06 -7.64 -5.69
C THR A 73 6.59 -7.26 -5.76
N PHE A 74 6.26 -6.00 -5.45
CA PHE A 74 4.87 -5.55 -5.26
C PHE A 74 4.44 -4.39 -6.17
N LYS A 75 5.27 -3.91 -7.09
CA LYS A 75 4.85 -2.87 -8.05
C LYS A 75 3.78 -3.37 -9.00
N ILE A 76 3.02 -2.44 -9.58
CA ILE A 76 2.04 -2.74 -10.62
C ILE A 76 2.64 -3.61 -11.74
N GLY A 77 1.88 -4.59 -12.21
CA GLY A 77 2.31 -5.55 -13.23
C GLY A 77 3.03 -6.79 -12.70
N THR A 78 3.27 -6.88 -11.39
CA THR A 78 3.80 -8.10 -10.74
C THR A 78 2.68 -8.96 -10.18
N ALA A 79 3.01 -10.19 -9.80
CA ALA A 79 2.10 -11.14 -9.18
C ALA A 79 2.90 -12.25 -8.48
N PRO A 80 2.27 -13.12 -7.68
CA PRO A 80 2.98 -14.22 -7.01
C PRO A 80 3.77 -15.14 -7.94
N HIS A 81 3.31 -15.33 -9.18
CA HIS A 81 4.03 -16.13 -10.18
C HIS A 81 5.30 -15.45 -10.72
N THR A 82 5.46 -14.14 -10.54
CA THR A 82 6.65 -13.38 -10.93
C THR A 82 7.61 -13.15 -9.77
N TRP A 83 7.26 -13.61 -8.56
CA TRP A 83 8.12 -13.42 -7.39
C TRP A 83 9.37 -14.28 -7.49
N LYS A 84 10.53 -13.67 -7.17
CA LYS A 84 11.80 -14.40 -7.07
C LYS A 84 11.82 -15.31 -5.85
N ASN A 85 11.28 -14.82 -4.74
CA ASN A 85 11.18 -15.52 -3.46
C ASN A 85 9.80 -15.25 -2.85
N THR A 86 9.32 -16.15 -2.01
CA THR A 86 8.13 -15.90 -1.19
C THR A 86 8.39 -14.69 -0.28
N PRO A 87 7.52 -13.66 -0.30
CA PRO A 87 7.68 -12.50 0.57
C PRO A 87 7.62 -12.86 2.04
N ASP A 88 8.45 -12.17 2.83
CA ASP A 88 8.44 -12.30 4.28
C ASP A 88 7.25 -11.53 4.87
N LEU A 89 6.36 -12.25 5.56
CA LEU A 89 5.23 -11.64 6.24
C LEU A 89 5.66 -10.74 7.39
N ASP A 90 6.78 -11.02 8.06
CA ASP A 90 7.27 -10.17 9.14
C ASP A 90 7.76 -8.82 8.61
N GLU A 91 8.44 -8.81 7.47
CA GLU A 91 8.81 -7.59 6.75
C GLU A 91 7.55 -6.77 6.37
N ILE A 92 6.53 -7.40 5.80
CA ILE A 92 5.29 -6.71 5.40
C ILE A 92 4.56 -6.12 6.61
N LYS A 93 4.43 -6.88 7.70
CA LYS A 93 3.82 -6.41 8.96
C LYS A 93 4.57 -5.21 9.53
N HIS A 94 5.91 -5.29 9.54
CA HIS A 94 6.74 -4.19 9.98
C HIS A 94 6.52 -2.94 9.12
N LEU A 95 6.59 -3.08 7.79
CA LEU A 95 6.47 -1.97 6.85
C LEU A 95 5.07 -1.34 6.83
N LEU A 96 4.01 -2.10 7.11
CA LEU A 96 2.65 -1.56 7.26
C LEU A 96 2.57 -0.44 8.30
N LEU A 97 3.24 -0.61 9.45
CA LEU A 97 3.25 0.39 10.51
C LEU A 97 4.40 1.38 10.37
N TYR A 98 5.59 0.90 10.01
CA TYR A 98 6.78 1.74 9.91
C TYR A 98 6.57 2.86 8.89
N THR A 99 6.11 2.53 7.67
CA THR A 99 5.96 3.52 6.60
C THR A 99 4.92 4.60 6.92
N VAL A 100 3.78 4.22 7.51
CA VAL A 100 2.74 5.21 7.88
C VAL A 100 3.15 6.05 9.09
N ASN A 101 3.83 5.47 10.08
CA ASN A 101 4.34 6.25 11.22
C ASN A 101 5.45 7.21 10.79
N GLN A 102 6.28 6.81 9.83
CA GLN A 102 7.30 7.70 9.26
C GLN A 102 6.66 8.82 8.44
N LEU A 103 5.64 8.52 7.65
CA LEU A 103 4.86 9.53 6.92
C LEU A 103 4.32 10.62 7.86
N SER A 104 3.81 10.25 9.04
CA SER A 104 3.33 11.23 10.03
C SER A 104 4.38 12.26 10.42
N LYS A 105 5.62 11.79 10.69
CA LYS A 105 6.74 12.65 11.06
C LYS A 105 7.16 13.53 9.87
N ASP A 106 7.19 12.93 8.69
CA ASP A 106 7.63 13.60 7.47
C ASP A 106 6.66 14.71 7.05
N LEU A 107 5.35 14.46 7.13
CA LEU A 107 4.31 15.49 6.93
C LEU A 107 4.47 16.63 7.94
N ALA A 108 4.63 16.32 9.23
CA ALA A 108 4.82 17.32 10.27
C ALA A 108 6.10 18.15 10.09
N SER A 109 7.14 17.56 9.50
CA SER A 109 8.40 18.24 9.20
C SER A 109 8.37 19.11 7.94
N GLY A 110 7.33 18.97 7.10
CA GLY A 110 7.19 19.76 5.87
C GLY A 110 8.20 19.42 4.77
N ILE A 111 8.75 18.19 4.75
CA ILE A 111 9.80 17.82 3.76
C ILE A 111 9.26 17.64 2.34
N PHE A 112 7.94 17.50 2.16
CA PHE A 112 7.30 17.35 0.85
C PHE A 112 7.13 18.71 0.15
N VAL A 113 8.25 19.27 -0.30
CA VAL A 113 8.29 20.60 -0.95
C VAL A 113 8.11 20.49 -2.47
N GLU A 114 8.89 19.60 -3.10
CA GLU A 114 8.81 19.33 -4.54
C GLU A 114 7.86 18.16 -4.79
N TYR A 115 7.21 18.16 -5.96
CA TYR A 115 6.35 17.07 -6.38
C TYR A 115 6.26 17.00 -7.90
N GLN A 116 6.51 15.82 -8.46
CA GLN A 116 6.33 15.54 -9.88
C GLN A 116 4.90 15.05 -10.15
N PRO A 117 4.06 15.84 -10.85
CA PRO A 117 2.68 15.47 -11.11
C PRO A 117 2.56 14.19 -11.96
N PHE A 118 1.45 13.48 -11.81
CA PHE A 118 1.14 12.33 -12.65
C PHE A 118 -0.37 12.14 -12.83
N SER A 119 -0.78 11.49 -13.92
CA SER A 119 -2.19 11.18 -14.18
C SER A 119 -2.53 9.77 -13.74
N LEU A 120 -3.69 9.62 -13.09
CA LEU A 120 -4.29 8.33 -12.82
C LEU A 120 -5.08 7.84 -14.04
N PRO A 121 -5.18 6.52 -14.26
CA PRO A 121 -5.96 5.95 -15.36
C PRO A 121 -7.44 6.34 -15.37
N ILE A 122 -7.99 6.73 -14.21
CA ILE A 122 -9.37 7.17 -14.03
C ILE A 122 -9.63 8.63 -14.45
N GLY A 123 -8.66 9.28 -15.11
CA GLY A 123 -8.90 10.53 -15.86
C GLY A 123 -8.65 11.84 -15.11
N PHE A 124 -7.90 11.82 -14.00
CA PHE A 124 -7.45 13.05 -13.33
C PHE A 124 -5.99 12.99 -12.91
N SER A 125 -5.41 14.16 -12.62
CA SER A 125 -4.00 14.32 -12.27
C SER A 125 -3.82 14.60 -10.78
N ILE A 126 -2.78 13.99 -10.21
CA ILE A 126 -2.26 14.23 -8.87
C ILE A 126 -1.11 15.23 -9.00
N ASN A 127 -1.24 16.39 -8.36
CA ASN A 127 -0.34 17.52 -8.55
C ASN A 127 0.54 17.82 -7.33
N ASP A 128 0.19 17.31 -6.16
CA ASP A 128 0.92 17.53 -4.91
C ASP A 128 0.81 16.31 -3.98
N HIS A 129 1.55 16.34 -2.86
CA HIS A 129 1.61 15.25 -1.89
C HIS A 129 0.29 15.06 -1.11
N ILE A 130 -0.52 16.12 -0.94
CA ILE A 130 -1.81 16.02 -0.27
C ILE A 130 -2.79 15.25 -1.16
N GLN A 131 -2.85 15.60 -2.45
CA GLN A 131 -3.62 14.85 -3.45
C GLN A 131 -3.11 13.41 -3.57
N ALA A 132 -1.80 13.18 -3.44
CA ALA A 132 -1.21 11.85 -3.44
C ALA A 132 -1.67 11.02 -2.23
N LEU A 133 -1.77 11.64 -1.05
CA LEU A 133 -2.30 11.00 0.16
C LEU A 133 -3.77 10.61 -0.01
N GLN A 134 -4.58 11.50 -0.58
CA GLN A 134 -5.99 11.22 -0.90
C GLN A 134 -6.12 10.06 -1.91
N ALA A 135 -5.29 10.07 -2.96
CA ALA A 135 -5.24 8.99 -3.93
C ALA A 135 -4.78 7.66 -3.30
N ALA A 136 -3.85 7.70 -2.34
CA ALA A 136 -3.42 6.52 -1.59
C ALA A 136 -4.57 5.92 -0.76
N ASN A 137 -5.39 6.75 -0.11
CA ASN A 137 -6.59 6.30 0.61
C ASN A 137 -7.61 5.64 -0.32
N PHE A 138 -7.90 6.26 -1.46
CA PHE A 138 -8.79 5.69 -2.47
C PHE A 138 -8.28 4.32 -2.95
N HIS A 139 -7.00 4.25 -3.32
CA HIS A 139 -6.35 3.02 -3.76
C HIS A 139 -6.36 1.93 -2.67
N GLU A 140 -6.08 2.28 -1.41
CA GLU A 140 -6.18 1.32 -0.30
C GLU A 140 -7.60 0.78 -0.08
N ALA A 141 -8.63 1.60 -0.30
CA ALA A 141 -10.01 1.14 -0.21
C ALA A 141 -10.34 0.13 -1.32
N GLU A 142 -9.88 0.36 -2.56
CA GLU A 142 -10.05 -0.60 -3.66
C GLU A 142 -9.38 -1.94 -3.35
N HIS A 143 -8.12 -1.89 -2.93
CA HIS A 143 -7.35 -3.08 -2.58
C HIS A 143 -7.91 -3.81 -1.35
N SER A 144 -8.41 -3.07 -0.35
CA SER A 144 -9.12 -3.66 0.79
C SER A 144 -10.41 -4.38 0.37
N GLY A 145 -11.16 -3.82 -0.58
CA GLY A 145 -12.34 -4.48 -1.17
C GLY A 145 -12.00 -5.80 -1.86
N ILE A 146 -10.88 -5.86 -2.57
CA ILE A 146 -10.37 -7.09 -3.19
C ILE A 146 -9.98 -8.11 -2.12
N ILE A 147 -9.26 -7.69 -1.07
CA ILE A 147 -8.86 -8.58 0.04
C ILE A 147 -10.09 -9.19 0.72
N LEU A 148 -11.13 -8.40 0.99
CA LEU A 148 -12.38 -8.90 1.58
C LEU A 148 -13.08 -9.90 0.66
N THR A 149 -13.06 -9.66 -0.65
CA THR A 149 -13.55 -10.61 -1.66
C THR A 149 -12.77 -11.92 -1.60
N TYR A 150 -11.44 -11.86 -1.52
CA TYR A 150 -10.59 -13.06 -1.44
C TYR A 150 -10.87 -13.87 -0.18
N LEU A 151 -11.00 -13.20 0.97
CA LEU A 151 -11.38 -13.88 2.21
C LEU A 151 -12.72 -14.61 2.08
N LYS A 152 -13.73 -14.01 1.43
CA LYS A 152 -15.03 -14.64 1.21
C LYS A 152 -14.94 -15.86 0.29
N LEU A 153 -14.10 -15.81 -0.75
CA LEU A 153 -13.92 -16.90 -1.70
C LEU A 153 -13.10 -18.06 -1.11
N LEU A 154 -12.14 -17.76 -0.22
CA LEU A 154 -11.16 -18.74 0.27
C LEU A 154 -11.48 -19.34 1.64
N ARG A 155 -12.35 -18.72 2.45
CA ARG A 155 -12.80 -19.23 3.76
C ARG A 155 -14.01 -20.16 3.68
N GLN A 156 -14.27 -20.75 2.51
CA GLN A 156 -15.31 -21.77 2.34
C GLN A 156 -14.86 -23.12 2.90
#